data_AF-C8W8R7-F1
#
_entry.id   AF-C8W8R7-F1
#
_cell.length_a   1.000
_cell.length_b   1.000
_cell.length_c   1.000
_cell.angle_alpha   90.00
_cell.angle_beta   90.00
_cell.angle_gamma   90.00
#
_symmetry.space_group_name_H-M   'P 1'
#
loop_
_entity.id
_entity.type
_entity.pdbx_description
1 polymer ?
#
loop_
_entity_poly.entity_id
_entity_poly.type
_entity_poly.pdbx_seq_one_letter_code
_entity_poly.pdbx_strand_id
1 'polypeptide(L)'
;MIYLSQLMGNPVLDSEGEKIGSVSDLGIATGEVFPRITSLAFMGPGRTPMMISWRKYVDTYDEDVIRLKVPSTEIRFSYLQPNEVLLARDILNKQIVDTRGIRVVRVNDLKLSDTSSTQLRLLGAEVGARGLLRSLSPQLERLVTRIARAMGHPMQERIIAWSYMDLVERDLSNVKLSVSHKTLDELHPADVADIIERLDSRLRSQVFAQLDDEQRAGAMAEFNDDAMAVELIGGLNEKEASRILSEMDPDDAAELVSELSYDRAEKLLRLMGVKEQRAIRQLLGYREDTAGRIMTSEALSVPENQNVAYAFEQLRNLDEDFETVRYLYLTDEDNRLSGTVTLNRLIVSDPETRLEDIANKNLVTASPEDDQEEVARNIAKYNLLAMPVVSDEGRLLGIVTVDDALDVLEEEHAEDLQIAGGGSRDSDNGERGRDLIWFLHRNLWLVFWVAAIILMAFSVTAWFGDPLYGICAALCTITMPISLNISENTVNYVTNFFLSDDPGSEDSPSILGYAFRSLLLGLLVSGLICLLGAVAHALLQVLMTSYDSTFGIYYGVVLNHIIMQIFAAAAGSTLISFLLTPIFLAVLRYRDQKNLETSGLTLTLISMGISTISFLIILCASTLL
;
A
#
# COMPACT_ATOMS: atom_id res chain seq x y z
N MET A 1 -23.23 -21.94 24.60
CA MET A 1 -22.45 -21.68 23.37
C MET A 1 -21.06 -22.19 23.64
N ILE A 2 -20.52 -23.01 22.76
CA ILE A 2 -19.23 -23.67 22.93
C ILE A 2 -18.37 -23.28 21.73
N TYR A 3 -17.08 -23.06 21.94
CA TYR A 3 -16.14 -22.86 20.85
C TYR A 3 -15.43 -24.17 20.49
N LEU A 4 -15.08 -24.34 19.22
CA LEU A 4 -14.36 -25.54 18.75
C LEU A 4 -13.06 -25.74 19.55
N SER A 5 -12.29 -24.67 19.77
CA SER A 5 -11.06 -24.71 20.56
C SER A 5 -11.22 -25.31 21.95
N GLN A 6 -12.40 -25.17 22.58
CA GLN A 6 -12.68 -25.73 23.90
C GLN A 6 -13.01 -27.23 23.87
N LEU A 7 -13.47 -27.75 22.73
CA LEU A 7 -13.75 -29.18 22.57
C LEU A 7 -12.51 -29.97 22.16
N MET A 8 -11.56 -29.31 21.49
CA MET A 8 -10.35 -29.93 20.98
C MET A 8 -9.46 -30.44 22.12
N GLY A 9 -9.01 -31.70 22.02
CA GLY A 9 -8.17 -32.34 23.03
C GLY A 9 -8.94 -32.95 24.22
N ASN A 10 -10.25 -32.71 24.35
CA ASN A 10 -11.04 -33.27 25.44
C ASN A 10 -11.06 -34.80 25.40
N PRO A 11 -11.03 -35.49 26.54
CA PRO A 11 -11.23 -36.94 26.60
C PRO A 11 -12.58 -37.35 25.99
N VAL A 12 -12.53 -38.39 25.16
CA VAL A 12 -13.73 -39.11 24.73
C VAL A 12 -13.87 -40.34 25.61
N LEU A 13 -14.99 -40.44 26.32
CA LEU A 13 -15.32 -41.56 27.19
C LEU A 13 -16.43 -42.40 26.56
N ASP A 14 -16.33 -43.71 26.67
CA ASP A 14 -17.43 -44.60 26.29
C ASP A 14 -18.55 -44.63 27.35
N SER A 15 -19.59 -45.45 27.14
CA SER A 15 -20.71 -45.55 28.08
C SER A 15 -20.32 -46.14 29.45
N GLU A 16 -19.18 -46.83 29.55
CA GLU A 16 -18.65 -47.40 30.79
C GLU A 16 -17.70 -46.43 31.52
N GLY A 17 -17.40 -45.29 30.90
CA GLY A 17 -16.48 -44.27 31.42
C GLY A 17 -15.02 -44.54 31.09
N GLU A 18 -14.72 -45.49 30.20
CA GLU A 18 -13.37 -45.75 29.73
C GLU A 18 -12.93 -44.68 28.73
N LYS A 19 -11.71 -44.15 28.89
CA LYS A 19 -11.14 -43.19 27.95
C LYS A 19 -10.69 -43.88 26.67
N ILE A 20 -11.45 -43.68 25.60
CA ILE A 20 -11.14 -44.22 24.27
C ILE A 20 -10.25 -43.31 23.42
N GLY A 21 -10.05 -42.05 23.82
CA GLY A 21 -9.20 -41.14 23.07
C GLY A 21 -9.36 -39.67 23.47
N SER A 22 -8.91 -38.77 22.59
CA SER A 22 -9.09 -37.33 22.72
C SER A 22 -9.62 -36.71 21.43
N VAL A 23 -10.54 -35.76 21.53
CA VAL A 23 -11.13 -35.06 20.37
C VAL A 23 -10.03 -34.46 19.51
N SER A 24 -10.12 -34.70 18.21
CA SER A 24 -9.16 -34.22 17.22
C SER A 24 -9.79 -33.34 16.15
N ASP A 25 -11.06 -33.55 15.81
CA ASP A 25 -11.78 -32.72 14.85
C ASP A 25 -13.29 -32.98 14.92
N LEU A 26 -14.09 -32.10 14.32
CA LEU A 26 -15.53 -32.25 14.13
C LEU A 26 -15.87 -32.06 12.65
N GLY A 27 -16.72 -32.92 12.10
CA GLY A 27 -17.22 -32.80 10.74
C GLY A 27 -18.57 -32.11 10.66
N ILE A 28 -18.77 -31.29 9.64
CA ILE A 28 -20.05 -30.67 9.27
C ILE A 28 -20.45 -31.05 7.84
N ALA A 29 -21.74 -31.12 7.56
CA ALA A 29 -22.24 -31.22 6.19
C ALA A 29 -22.43 -29.82 5.58
N THR A 30 -21.88 -29.59 4.39
CA THR A 30 -22.05 -28.34 3.65
C THR A 30 -23.41 -28.31 2.93
N GLY A 31 -24.06 -27.15 2.91
CA GLY A 31 -25.37 -26.94 2.24
C GLY A 31 -26.53 -26.47 3.14
N GLU A 32 -26.32 -26.35 4.45
CA GLU A 32 -27.29 -25.74 5.39
C GLU A 32 -26.79 -24.37 5.86
N VAL A 33 -27.71 -23.42 6.11
CA VAL A 33 -27.39 -22.06 6.62
C VAL A 33 -26.66 -22.10 7.97
N PHE A 34 -27.03 -23.05 8.82
CA PHE A 34 -26.35 -23.35 10.09
C PHE A 34 -26.08 -24.86 10.16
N PRO A 35 -24.93 -25.32 9.64
CA PRO A 35 -24.68 -26.72 9.45
C PRO A 35 -24.51 -27.45 10.79
N ARG A 36 -25.10 -28.64 10.88
CA ARG A 36 -24.98 -29.50 12.06
C ARG A 36 -23.66 -30.27 12.06
N ILE A 37 -23.15 -30.57 13.26
CA ILE A 37 -22.06 -31.54 13.42
C ILE A 37 -22.57 -32.94 13.04
N THR A 38 -21.93 -33.58 12.07
CA THR A 38 -22.30 -34.90 11.56
C THR A 38 -21.39 -36.01 12.07
N SER A 39 -20.11 -35.70 12.29
CA SER A 39 -19.09 -36.65 12.72
C SER A 39 -18.18 -36.09 13.80
N LEU A 40 -17.70 -36.99 14.66
CA LEU A 40 -16.67 -36.74 15.67
C LEU A 40 -15.41 -37.49 15.27
N ALA A 41 -14.30 -36.78 15.10
CA ALA A 41 -12.98 -37.35 14.93
C ALA A 41 -12.20 -37.26 16.23
N PHE A 42 -11.58 -38.35 16.66
CA PHE A 42 -10.78 -38.41 17.86
C PHE A 42 -9.53 -39.28 17.65
N MET A 43 -8.48 -38.99 18.41
CA MET A 43 -7.25 -39.75 18.43
C MET A 43 -7.32 -40.81 19.52
N GLY A 44 -7.36 -42.08 19.10
CA GLY A 44 -7.36 -43.23 19.98
C GLY A 44 -5.98 -43.57 20.54
N PRO A 45 -5.87 -44.64 21.35
CA PRO A 45 -4.60 -45.11 21.89
C PRO A 45 -3.61 -45.41 20.77
N GLY A 46 -2.34 -45.02 20.96
CA GLY A 46 -1.29 -45.17 19.94
C GLY A 46 -1.38 -44.17 18.77
N ARG A 47 -2.12 -43.05 18.93
CA ARG A 47 -2.30 -42.00 17.90
C ARG A 47 -3.01 -42.50 16.64
N THR A 48 -3.95 -43.41 16.81
CA THR A 48 -4.79 -43.93 15.72
C THR A 48 -5.98 -42.99 15.49
N PRO A 49 -6.13 -42.35 14.32
CA PRO A 49 -7.27 -41.49 14.05
C PRO A 49 -8.53 -42.33 13.86
N MET A 50 -9.57 -42.03 14.62
CA MET A 50 -10.88 -42.68 14.54
C MET A 50 -11.95 -41.62 14.25
N MET A 51 -12.92 -41.96 13.42
CA MET A 51 -14.07 -41.08 13.17
C MET A 51 -15.37 -41.85 13.32
N ILE A 52 -16.34 -41.23 13.97
CA ILE A 52 -17.64 -41.83 14.29
C ILE A 52 -18.77 -40.87 13.97
N SER A 53 -19.98 -41.39 13.74
CA SER A 53 -21.16 -40.55 13.54
C SER A 53 -21.58 -39.87 14.86
N TRP A 54 -21.69 -38.54 14.84
CA TRP A 54 -22.09 -37.74 16.00
C TRP A 54 -23.47 -38.18 16.51
N ARG A 55 -24.47 -38.19 15.63
CA ARG A 55 -25.86 -38.50 15.97
C ARG A 55 -26.03 -39.90 16.58
N LYS A 56 -25.29 -40.88 16.07
CA LYS A 56 -25.44 -42.28 16.47
C LYS A 56 -24.79 -42.57 17.82
N TYR A 57 -23.62 -42.00 18.08
CA TYR A 57 -22.77 -42.44 19.18
C TYR A 57 -22.57 -41.42 20.29
N VAL A 58 -22.72 -40.11 20.05
CA VAL A 58 -22.54 -39.09 21.09
C VAL A 58 -23.81 -38.99 21.94
N ASP A 59 -23.64 -39.08 23.26
CA ASP A 59 -24.72 -38.93 24.24
C ASP A 59 -24.75 -37.51 24.81
N THR A 60 -23.67 -37.14 25.51
CA THR A 60 -23.52 -35.81 26.12
C THR A 60 -22.15 -35.23 25.77
N TYR A 61 -22.09 -33.91 25.67
CA TYR A 61 -20.86 -33.16 25.47
C TYR A 61 -20.84 -31.96 26.42
N ASP A 62 -19.69 -31.64 26.97
CA ASP A 62 -19.43 -30.39 27.69
C ASP A 62 -18.05 -29.81 27.30
N GLU A 63 -17.60 -28.76 28.00
CA GLU A 63 -16.30 -28.12 27.75
C GLU A 63 -15.09 -28.97 28.16
N ASP A 64 -15.29 -30.08 28.88
CA ASP A 64 -14.23 -30.90 29.47
C ASP A 64 -14.22 -32.36 28.95
N VAL A 65 -15.34 -32.92 28.51
CA VAL A 65 -15.50 -34.34 28.14
C VAL A 65 -16.62 -34.58 27.13
N ILE A 66 -16.40 -35.54 26.22
CA ILE A 66 -17.46 -36.10 25.35
C ILE A 66 -17.75 -37.52 25.78
N ARG A 67 -19.04 -37.85 26.02
CA ARG A 67 -19.48 -39.20 26.41
C ARG A 67 -20.26 -39.87 25.30
N LEU A 68 -19.98 -41.15 25.07
CA LEU A 68 -20.67 -41.95 24.07
C LEU A 68 -21.79 -42.80 24.67
N LYS A 69 -22.77 -43.15 23.82
CA LYS A 69 -23.94 -43.99 24.15
C LYS A 69 -23.63 -45.48 24.30
N VAL A 70 -22.49 -45.92 23.78
CA VAL A 70 -22.14 -47.33 23.62
C VAL A 70 -20.72 -47.60 24.15
N PRO A 71 -20.42 -48.85 24.57
CA PRO A 71 -19.08 -49.24 24.97
C PRO A 71 -18.13 -49.26 23.77
N SER A 72 -16.83 -49.14 24.02
CA SER A 72 -15.78 -49.05 23.00
C SER A 72 -15.84 -50.18 21.94
N THR A 73 -16.27 -51.39 22.33
CA THR A 73 -16.39 -52.57 21.46
C THR A 73 -17.50 -52.49 20.41
N GLU A 74 -18.52 -51.66 20.63
CA GLU A 74 -19.68 -51.52 19.74
C GLU A 74 -19.54 -50.38 18.74
N ILE A 75 -18.50 -49.56 18.88
CA ILE A 75 -18.22 -48.45 17.98
C ILE A 75 -17.92 -48.97 16.58
N ARG A 76 -18.46 -48.30 15.56
CA ARG A 76 -18.10 -48.51 14.15
C ARG A 76 -17.58 -47.23 13.55
N PHE A 77 -16.46 -47.36 12.85
CA PHE A 77 -15.81 -46.26 12.15
C PHE A 77 -16.67 -45.73 11.00
N SER A 78 -16.56 -44.44 10.75
CA SER A 78 -17.12 -43.73 9.61
C SER A 78 -16.00 -43.12 8.78
N TYR A 79 -16.25 -42.89 7.49
CA TYR A 79 -15.36 -42.18 6.59
C TYR A 79 -15.94 -40.81 6.25
N LEU A 80 -15.06 -39.85 5.92
CA LEU A 80 -15.46 -38.48 5.57
C LEU A 80 -16.21 -38.51 4.26
N GLN A 81 -17.45 -38.02 4.26
CA GLN A 81 -18.25 -37.97 3.03
C GLN A 81 -17.81 -36.80 2.14
N PRO A 82 -18.05 -36.84 0.81
CA PRO A 82 -17.63 -35.76 -0.10
C PRO A 82 -18.22 -34.38 0.24
N ASN A 83 -19.42 -34.36 0.80
CA ASN A 83 -20.14 -33.17 1.25
C ASN A 83 -19.88 -32.82 2.72
N GLU A 84 -18.91 -33.46 3.36
CA GLU A 84 -18.49 -33.13 4.72
C GLU A 84 -17.16 -32.37 4.73
N VAL A 85 -17.02 -31.45 5.69
CA VAL A 85 -15.84 -30.62 5.93
C VAL A 85 -15.43 -30.78 7.39
N LEU A 86 -14.13 -30.90 7.65
CA LEU A 86 -13.58 -30.98 9.00
C LEU A 86 -13.23 -29.58 9.51
N LEU A 87 -13.78 -29.20 10.66
CA LEU A 87 -13.70 -27.82 11.14
C LEU A 87 -12.28 -27.40 11.53
N ALA A 88 -11.51 -28.23 12.24
CA ALA A 88 -10.17 -27.89 12.69
C ALA A 88 -9.15 -27.95 11.55
N ARG A 89 -9.27 -28.95 10.66
CA ARG A 89 -8.37 -29.12 9.52
C ARG A 89 -8.63 -28.11 8.39
N ASP A 90 -9.89 -27.92 8.01
CA ASP A 90 -10.26 -27.23 6.77
C ASP A 90 -10.69 -25.77 6.99
N ILE A 91 -10.98 -25.34 8.23
CA ILE A 91 -11.57 -24.00 8.49
C ILE A 91 -10.82 -23.23 9.57
N LEU A 92 -10.50 -23.86 10.71
CA LEU A 92 -9.76 -23.22 11.79
C LEU A 92 -8.38 -22.78 11.30
N ASN A 93 -7.96 -21.57 11.68
CA ASN A 93 -6.69 -20.96 11.27
C ASN A 93 -6.52 -20.73 9.76
N LYS A 94 -7.62 -20.77 8.99
CA LYS A 94 -7.63 -20.47 7.56
C LYS A 94 -8.10 -19.04 7.29
N GLN A 95 -7.71 -18.51 6.13
CA GLN A 95 -8.26 -17.26 5.60
C GLN A 95 -9.61 -17.56 4.94
N ILE A 96 -10.60 -16.71 5.22
CA ILE A 96 -11.93 -16.74 4.63
C ILE A 96 -12.29 -15.35 4.14
N VAL A 97 -13.20 -15.28 3.16
CA VAL A 97 -13.74 -14.00 2.68
C VAL A 97 -15.03 -13.70 3.44
N ASP A 98 -15.08 -12.54 4.10
CA ASP A 98 -16.27 -11.99 4.75
C ASP A 98 -17.06 -11.18 3.71
N THR A 99 -18.10 -11.76 3.11
CA THR A 99 -18.86 -11.09 2.04
C THR A 99 -19.68 -9.90 2.53
N ARG A 100 -19.98 -9.83 3.83
CA ARG A 100 -20.71 -8.69 4.42
C ARG A 100 -19.77 -7.56 4.83
N GLY A 101 -18.57 -7.92 5.26
CA GLY A 101 -17.55 -6.98 5.70
C GLY A 101 -16.53 -6.60 4.63
N ILE A 102 -16.66 -7.16 3.41
CA ILE A 102 -15.80 -6.98 2.22
C ILE A 102 -14.32 -6.99 2.60
N ARG A 103 -13.85 -8.14 3.09
CA ARG A 103 -12.44 -8.31 3.50
C ARG A 103 -12.09 -9.76 3.76
N VAL A 104 -10.80 -10.05 3.60
CA VAL A 104 -10.19 -11.30 4.03
C VAL A 104 -9.94 -11.27 5.54
N VAL A 105 -10.31 -12.35 6.21
CA VAL A 105 -10.10 -12.51 7.66
C VAL A 105 -9.63 -13.92 7.98
N ARG A 106 -8.82 -14.03 9.04
CA ARG A 106 -8.39 -15.32 9.57
C ARG A 106 -9.38 -15.83 10.61
N VAL A 107 -9.81 -17.09 10.45
CA VAL A 107 -10.62 -17.80 11.44
C VAL A 107 -9.76 -18.14 12.65
N ASN A 108 -9.98 -17.46 13.77
CA ASN A 108 -9.25 -17.72 15.01
C ASN A 108 -9.93 -18.81 15.84
N ASP A 109 -11.26 -18.94 15.74
CA ASP A 109 -12.04 -19.97 16.41
C ASP A 109 -13.41 -20.14 15.72
N LEU A 110 -14.13 -21.21 16.06
CA LEU A 110 -15.44 -21.52 15.49
C LEU A 110 -16.49 -21.63 16.58
N LYS A 111 -17.58 -20.87 16.45
CA LYS A 111 -18.65 -20.79 17.46
C LYS A 111 -19.75 -21.79 17.17
N LEU A 112 -19.99 -22.69 18.12
CA LEU A 112 -21.02 -23.72 18.06
C LEU A 112 -22.19 -23.36 18.99
N SER A 113 -23.40 -23.52 18.45
CA SER A 113 -24.65 -23.41 19.21
C SER A 113 -25.19 -24.77 19.57
N ASP A 114 -25.64 -24.86 20.81
CA ASP A 114 -26.45 -25.96 21.28
C ASP A 114 -27.93 -25.66 20.92
N THR A 115 -28.55 -26.55 20.15
CA THR A 115 -29.99 -26.47 19.85
C THR A 115 -30.81 -27.46 20.68
N SER A 116 -30.17 -28.52 21.19
CA SER A 116 -30.75 -29.61 22.00
C SER A 116 -29.59 -30.42 22.58
N SER A 117 -29.75 -31.06 23.75
CA SER A 117 -28.69 -31.76 24.51
C SER A 117 -27.80 -32.76 23.75
N THR A 118 -28.15 -33.11 22.50
CA THR A 118 -27.41 -34.06 21.65
C THR A 118 -26.97 -33.48 20.29
N GLN A 119 -27.26 -32.21 19.96
CA GLN A 119 -27.01 -31.65 18.62
C GLN A 119 -26.35 -30.26 18.65
N LEU A 120 -25.10 -30.22 18.17
CA LEU A 120 -24.34 -29.01 17.91
C LEU A 120 -24.53 -28.52 16.47
N ARG A 121 -24.63 -27.20 16.30
CA ARG A 121 -24.64 -26.51 15.00
C ARG A 121 -23.57 -25.43 14.96
N LEU A 122 -22.95 -25.24 13.81
CA LEU A 122 -22.01 -24.15 13.57
C LEU A 122 -22.77 -22.86 13.30
N LEU A 123 -22.49 -21.82 14.10
CA LEU A 123 -23.03 -20.49 13.89
C LEU A 123 -22.17 -19.65 12.96
N GLY A 124 -20.85 -19.72 13.13
CA GLY A 124 -19.92 -18.82 12.44
C GLY A 124 -18.49 -18.89 12.95
N ALA A 125 -17.60 -18.12 12.32
CA ALA A 125 -16.21 -17.97 12.70
C ALA A 125 -15.99 -16.74 13.59
N GLU A 126 -15.22 -16.90 14.65
CA GLU A 126 -14.69 -15.82 15.47
C GLU A 126 -13.37 -15.33 14.84
N VAL A 127 -13.35 -14.06 14.46
CA VAL A 127 -12.17 -13.43 13.81
C VAL A 127 -11.51 -12.37 14.69
N GLY A 128 -12.06 -12.10 15.87
CA GLY A 128 -11.51 -11.14 16.82
C GLY A 128 -10.33 -11.67 17.64
N ALA A 129 -9.65 -10.76 18.34
CA ALA A 129 -8.54 -11.07 19.25
C ALA A 129 -8.93 -12.03 20.38
N ARG A 130 -10.21 -12.06 20.79
CA ARG A 130 -10.71 -13.01 21.79
C ARG A 130 -10.56 -14.46 21.36
N GLY A 131 -10.71 -14.77 20.07
CA GLY A 131 -10.46 -16.11 19.52
C GLY A 131 -9.00 -16.53 19.68
N LEU A 132 -8.05 -15.63 19.39
CA LEU A 132 -6.61 -15.88 19.56
C LEU A 132 -6.23 -16.08 21.03
N LEU A 133 -6.79 -15.27 21.93
CA LEU A 133 -6.52 -15.42 23.37
C LEU A 133 -7.05 -16.76 23.88
N ARG A 134 -8.20 -17.21 23.35
CA ARG A 134 -8.79 -18.51 23.71
C ARG A 134 -8.00 -19.69 23.19
N SER A 135 -7.47 -19.62 21.97
CA SER A 135 -6.63 -20.67 21.40
C SER A 135 -5.31 -20.85 22.17
N LEU A 136 -4.77 -19.76 22.75
CA LEU A 136 -3.61 -19.82 23.65
C LEU A 136 -3.96 -20.37 25.03
N SER A 137 -4.95 -19.78 25.70
CA SER A 137 -5.45 -20.27 26.99
C SER A 137 -6.80 -19.62 27.35
N PRO A 138 -7.83 -20.42 27.70
CA PRO A 138 -9.11 -19.89 28.18
C PRO A 138 -8.99 -19.01 29.45
N GLN A 139 -7.96 -19.24 30.27
CA GLN A 139 -7.70 -18.44 31.48
C GLN A 139 -7.17 -17.04 31.11
N LEU A 140 -6.37 -16.96 30.05
CA LEU A 140 -5.78 -15.73 29.55
C LEU A 140 -6.84 -14.83 28.91
N GLU A 141 -7.77 -15.38 28.12
CA GLU A 141 -8.94 -14.64 27.62
C GLU A 141 -9.71 -13.99 28.79
N ARG A 142 -10.02 -14.76 29.85
CA ARG A 142 -10.77 -14.24 31.01
C ARG A 142 -10.03 -13.14 31.74
N LEU A 143 -8.71 -13.26 31.90
CA LEU A 143 -7.87 -12.26 32.56
C LEU A 143 -7.84 -10.95 31.75
N VAL A 144 -7.48 -11.03 30.47
CA VAL A 144 -7.36 -9.86 29.58
C VAL A 144 -8.71 -9.17 29.43
N THR A 145 -9.81 -9.92 29.29
CA THR A 145 -11.14 -9.33 29.16
C THR A 145 -11.59 -8.61 30.43
N ARG A 146 -11.20 -9.09 31.63
CA ARG A 146 -11.45 -8.38 32.90
C ARG A 146 -10.66 -7.07 32.98
N ILE A 147 -9.38 -7.11 32.61
CA ILE A 147 -8.50 -5.93 32.60
C ILE A 147 -9.04 -4.89 31.61
N ALA A 148 -9.36 -5.30 30.38
CA ALA A 148 -9.91 -4.43 29.35
C ALA A 148 -11.24 -3.79 29.77
N ARG A 149 -12.14 -4.56 30.41
CA ARG A 149 -13.39 -4.04 30.99
C ARG A 149 -13.14 -3.05 32.13
N ALA A 150 -12.15 -3.28 32.99
CA ALA A 150 -11.78 -2.36 34.06
C ALA A 150 -11.20 -1.04 33.54
N MET A 151 -10.53 -1.07 32.38
CA MET A 151 -10.00 0.13 31.68
C MET A 151 -11.02 0.79 30.75
N GLY A 152 -12.30 0.39 30.77
CA GLY A 152 -13.36 1.02 29.96
C GLY A 152 -13.43 0.58 28.50
N HIS A 153 -12.63 -0.42 28.07
CA HIS A 153 -12.61 -0.93 26.71
C HIS A 153 -13.04 -2.41 26.66
N PRO A 154 -14.35 -2.73 26.65
CA PRO A 154 -14.79 -4.12 26.59
C PRO A 154 -14.45 -4.74 25.23
N MET A 155 -13.70 -5.85 25.23
CA MET A 155 -13.42 -6.61 24.01
C MET A 155 -14.69 -7.35 23.55
N GLN A 156 -15.25 -6.91 22.43
CA GLN A 156 -16.43 -7.53 21.82
C GLN A 156 -16.05 -8.80 21.05
N GLU A 157 -16.99 -9.74 20.95
CA GLU A 157 -16.88 -10.88 20.02
C GLU A 157 -17.16 -10.38 18.61
N ARG A 158 -16.32 -10.77 17.66
CA ARG A 158 -16.48 -10.47 16.23
C ARG A 158 -16.69 -11.79 15.51
N ILE A 159 -17.95 -12.11 15.29
CA ILE A 159 -18.39 -13.37 14.69
C ILE A 159 -18.94 -13.09 13.30
N ILE A 160 -18.45 -13.83 12.31
CA ILE A 160 -18.98 -13.85 10.95
C ILE A 160 -19.83 -15.10 10.83
N ALA A 161 -21.11 -14.93 10.50
CA ALA A 161 -22.03 -16.05 10.38
C ALA A 161 -21.64 -16.95 9.19
N TRP A 162 -21.87 -18.25 9.33
CA TRP A 162 -21.54 -19.24 8.30
C TRP A 162 -22.06 -18.90 6.89
N SER A 163 -23.25 -18.29 6.80
CA SER A 163 -23.85 -17.86 5.55
C SER A 163 -23.09 -16.76 4.81
N TYR A 164 -22.19 -16.05 5.47
CA TYR A 164 -21.40 -14.95 4.90
C TYR A 164 -19.92 -15.30 4.74
N MET A 165 -19.58 -16.59 4.84
CA MET A 165 -18.21 -17.07 4.69
C MET A 165 -18.05 -17.77 3.36
N ASP A 166 -17.12 -17.30 2.53
CA ASP A 166 -16.62 -18.08 1.40
C ASP A 166 -15.36 -18.86 1.82
N LEU A 167 -15.34 -20.15 1.52
CA LEU A 167 -14.23 -21.04 1.82
C LEU A 167 -13.32 -21.14 0.60
N VAL A 168 -12.25 -20.37 0.61
CA VAL A 168 -11.27 -20.28 -0.48
C VAL A 168 -10.44 -21.57 -0.64
N GLU A 169 -10.25 -22.34 0.44
CA GLU A 169 -9.42 -23.54 0.42
C GLU A 169 -10.22 -24.83 0.15
N ARG A 170 -10.52 -25.11 -1.12
CA ARG A 170 -10.45 -26.50 -1.60
C ARG A 170 -9.85 -26.58 -2.99
N ASP A 171 -8.96 -27.56 -3.14
CA ASP A 171 -8.56 -28.16 -4.40
C ASP A 171 -9.79 -28.85 -5.03
N LEU A 172 -10.65 -28.06 -5.68
CA LEU A 172 -11.92 -28.48 -6.25
C LEU A 172 -11.72 -28.84 -7.72
N SER A 173 -10.98 -29.91 -7.97
CA SER A 173 -11.00 -30.52 -9.31
C SER A 173 -12.37 -31.09 -9.67
N ASN A 174 -13.35 -31.24 -8.75
CA ASN A 174 -14.68 -31.78 -9.09
C ASN A 174 -15.85 -31.56 -8.09
N VAL A 175 -15.94 -30.45 -7.34
CA VAL A 175 -17.19 -30.14 -6.60
C VAL A 175 -17.55 -28.66 -6.73
N LYS A 176 -18.58 -28.37 -7.52
CA LYS A 176 -19.26 -27.07 -7.55
C LYS A 176 -19.79 -26.77 -6.15
N LEU A 177 -19.19 -25.79 -5.46
CA LEU A 177 -19.78 -25.20 -4.26
C LEU A 177 -20.93 -24.31 -4.72
N SER A 178 -22.15 -24.83 -4.61
CA SER A 178 -23.31 -24.31 -5.33
C SER A 178 -23.94 -23.05 -4.73
N VAL A 179 -23.28 -22.31 -3.84
CA VAL A 179 -23.90 -21.15 -3.16
C VAL A 179 -22.95 -19.95 -2.96
N SER A 180 -21.66 -20.00 -3.35
CA SER A 180 -20.71 -18.91 -3.04
C SER A 180 -20.29 -18.02 -4.21
N HIS A 181 -20.19 -18.59 -5.43
CA HIS A 181 -19.65 -17.89 -6.59
C HIS A 181 -20.44 -16.65 -7.03
N LYS A 182 -21.77 -16.67 -6.87
CA LYS A 182 -22.61 -15.51 -7.22
C LYS A 182 -22.27 -14.24 -6.44
N THR A 183 -21.60 -14.35 -5.29
CA THR A 183 -21.41 -13.18 -4.43
C THR A 183 -20.22 -12.33 -4.86
N LEU A 184 -19.17 -12.89 -5.47
CA LEU A 184 -17.99 -12.13 -5.90
C LEU A 184 -18.19 -11.48 -7.27
N ASP A 185 -18.82 -12.20 -8.21
CA ASP A 185 -19.22 -11.66 -9.52
C ASP A 185 -20.30 -10.56 -9.40
N GLU A 186 -20.92 -10.39 -8.22
CA GLU A 186 -21.89 -9.33 -7.92
C GLU A 186 -21.25 -8.14 -7.18
N LEU A 187 -19.95 -8.19 -6.82
CA LEU A 187 -19.23 -7.08 -6.19
C LEU A 187 -18.65 -6.13 -7.23
N HIS A 188 -18.39 -4.89 -6.81
CA HIS A 188 -17.65 -3.95 -7.65
C HIS A 188 -16.23 -4.46 -7.93
N PRO A 189 -15.68 -4.28 -9.14
CA PRO A 189 -14.30 -4.66 -9.47
C PRO A 189 -13.25 -4.19 -8.45
N ALA A 190 -13.29 -2.90 -8.05
CA ALA A 190 -12.46 -2.36 -6.97
C ALA A 190 -12.53 -3.17 -5.65
N ASP A 191 -13.72 -3.59 -5.19
CA ASP A 191 -13.86 -4.40 -3.98
C ASP A 191 -13.23 -5.80 -4.14
N VAL A 192 -13.30 -6.35 -5.36
CA VAL A 192 -12.69 -7.64 -5.69
C VAL A 192 -11.17 -7.52 -5.74
N ALA A 193 -10.64 -6.45 -6.34
CA ALA A 193 -9.21 -6.14 -6.36
C ALA A 193 -8.66 -6.06 -4.93
N ASP A 194 -9.32 -5.28 -4.08
CA ASP A 194 -8.96 -5.03 -2.68
C ASP A 194 -9.01 -6.32 -1.81
N ILE A 195 -9.89 -7.28 -2.14
CA ILE A 195 -9.89 -8.63 -1.56
C ILE A 195 -8.70 -9.44 -2.05
N ILE A 196 -8.44 -9.46 -3.36
CA ILE A 196 -7.42 -10.28 -4.02
C ILE A 196 -6.01 -9.85 -3.60
N GLU A 197 -5.74 -8.56 -3.47
CA GLU A 197 -4.44 -8.04 -3.03
C GLU A 197 -4.04 -8.56 -1.64
N ARG A 198 -5.02 -8.67 -0.75
CA ARG A 198 -4.84 -9.11 0.65
C ARG A 198 -4.71 -10.64 0.81
N LEU A 199 -4.91 -11.41 -0.26
CA LEU A 199 -4.74 -12.86 -0.24
C LEU A 199 -3.27 -13.26 -0.42
N ASP A 200 -2.90 -14.39 0.18
CA ASP A 200 -1.62 -15.04 -0.11
C ASP A 200 -1.57 -15.45 -1.61
N SER A 201 -0.39 -15.41 -2.25
CA SER A 201 -0.23 -15.61 -3.71
C SER A 201 -0.96 -16.85 -4.27
N ARG A 202 -0.91 -17.98 -3.55
CA ARG A 202 -1.60 -19.22 -3.95
C ARG A 202 -3.12 -19.06 -3.98
N LEU A 203 -3.70 -18.37 -2.99
CA LEU A 203 -5.14 -18.15 -2.89
C LEU A 203 -5.57 -17.10 -3.92
N ARG A 204 -4.74 -16.08 -4.13
CA ARG A 204 -4.94 -15.04 -5.12
C ARG A 204 -5.24 -15.59 -6.50
N SER A 205 -4.35 -16.44 -7.05
CA SER A 205 -4.56 -17.05 -8.37
C SER A 205 -5.79 -17.96 -8.43
N GLN A 206 -6.15 -18.62 -7.31
CA GLN A 206 -7.31 -19.49 -7.24
C GLN A 206 -8.63 -18.72 -7.26
N VAL A 207 -8.70 -17.59 -6.54
CA VAL A 207 -9.88 -16.71 -6.53
C VAL A 207 -10.01 -16.01 -7.88
N PHE A 208 -8.91 -15.43 -8.38
CA PHE A 208 -8.89 -14.77 -9.68
C PHE A 208 -9.34 -15.70 -10.82
N ALA A 209 -8.87 -16.96 -10.83
CA ALA A 209 -9.27 -17.96 -11.83
C ALA A 209 -10.74 -18.44 -11.72
N GLN A 210 -11.50 -18.00 -10.72
CA GLN A 210 -12.92 -18.34 -10.56
C GLN A 210 -13.88 -17.24 -11.04
N LEU A 211 -13.40 -16.00 -11.13
CA LEU A 211 -14.15 -14.86 -11.68
C LEU A 211 -14.40 -15.06 -13.18
N ASP A 212 -15.44 -14.44 -13.71
CA ASP A 212 -15.63 -14.32 -15.16
C ASP A 212 -14.65 -13.32 -15.79
N ASP A 213 -14.66 -13.23 -17.13
CA ASP A 213 -13.65 -12.45 -17.85
C ASP A 213 -13.82 -10.93 -17.64
N GLU A 214 -15.06 -10.45 -17.51
CA GLU A 214 -15.43 -9.04 -17.23
C GLU A 214 -14.95 -8.62 -15.84
N GLN A 215 -15.30 -9.39 -14.79
CA GLN A 215 -14.88 -9.09 -13.43
C GLN A 215 -13.35 -9.20 -13.27
N ARG A 216 -12.69 -10.08 -14.04
CA ARG A 216 -11.22 -10.16 -14.05
C ARG A 216 -10.58 -8.94 -14.69
N ALA A 217 -11.13 -8.45 -15.79
CA ALA A 217 -10.63 -7.28 -16.49
C ALA A 217 -10.76 -6.05 -15.59
N GLY A 218 -11.97 -5.78 -15.07
CA GLY A 218 -12.17 -4.66 -14.15
C GLY A 218 -11.33 -4.78 -12.88
N ALA A 219 -11.26 -5.95 -12.24
CA ALA A 219 -10.44 -6.09 -11.03
C ALA A 219 -8.94 -5.98 -11.31
N MET A 220 -8.50 -6.20 -12.55
CA MET A 220 -7.11 -6.04 -12.95
C MET A 220 -6.73 -4.58 -13.12
N ALA A 221 -7.62 -3.77 -13.71
CA ALA A 221 -7.46 -2.32 -13.83
C ALA A 221 -7.36 -1.65 -12.45
N GLU A 222 -8.07 -2.19 -11.46
CA GLU A 222 -8.19 -1.59 -10.12
C GLU A 222 -7.08 -2.04 -9.13
N PHE A 223 -6.05 -2.76 -9.58
CA PHE A 223 -4.95 -3.16 -8.69
C PHE A 223 -3.96 -2.00 -8.46
N ASN A 224 -3.55 -1.78 -7.21
CA ASN A 224 -2.53 -0.79 -6.85
C ASN A 224 -1.08 -1.30 -7.03
N ASP A 225 -0.91 -2.58 -7.37
CA ASP A 225 0.40 -3.25 -7.47
C ASP A 225 0.54 -3.91 -8.84
N ASP A 226 1.15 -3.20 -9.79
CA ASP A 226 1.36 -3.68 -11.16
C ASP A 226 2.16 -4.98 -11.21
N ALA A 227 3.10 -5.15 -10.29
CA ALA A 227 3.89 -6.37 -10.22
C ALA A 227 3.01 -7.58 -9.87
N MET A 228 1.99 -7.38 -9.03
CA MET A 228 0.97 -8.39 -8.73
C MET A 228 0.09 -8.67 -9.95
N ALA A 229 -0.37 -7.63 -10.64
CA ALA A 229 -1.17 -7.76 -11.86
C ALA A 229 -0.42 -8.58 -12.94
N VAL A 230 0.86 -8.26 -13.14
CA VAL A 230 1.78 -8.98 -14.03
C VAL A 230 2.02 -10.42 -13.58
N GLU A 231 2.17 -10.68 -12.27
CA GLU A 231 2.29 -12.04 -11.72
C GLU A 231 1.04 -12.87 -12.05
N LEU A 232 -0.15 -12.29 -11.88
CA LEU A 232 -1.43 -12.94 -12.15
C LEU A 232 -1.61 -13.24 -13.63
N ILE A 233 -1.43 -12.26 -14.51
CA ILE A 233 -1.39 -12.49 -15.97
C ILE A 233 -0.31 -13.50 -16.34
N GLY A 234 0.82 -13.44 -15.62
CA GLY A 234 1.95 -14.35 -15.69
C GLY A 234 1.57 -15.82 -15.61
N GLY A 235 0.67 -16.14 -14.68
CA GLY A 235 0.16 -17.49 -14.41
C GLY A 235 -0.91 -18.00 -15.37
N LEU A 236 -1.51 -17.12 -16.18
CA LEU A 236 -2.54 -17.50 -17.15
C LEU A 236 -1.95 -18.02 -18.45
N ASN A 237 -2.75 -18.79 -19.19
CA ASN A 237 -2.38 -19.15 -20.56
C ASN A 237 -2.55 -17.97 -21.51
N GLU A 238 -1.81 -17.96 -22.62
CA GLU A 238 -1.75 -16.82 -23.56
C GLU A 238 -3.14 -16.43 -24.11
N LYS A 239 -4.07 -17.39 -24.27
CA LYS A 239 -5.42 -17.12 -24.78
C LYS A 239 -6.36 -16.52 -23.74
N GLU A 240 -6.22 -16.92 -22.48
CA GLU A 240 -6.97 -16.35 -21.36
C GLU A 240 -6.48 -14.94 -21.08
N ALA A 241 -5.16 -14.75 -20.96
CA ALA A 241 -4.56 -13.42 -20.77
C ALA A 241 -4.96 -12.45 -21.89
N SER A 242 -4.89 -12.89 -23.15
CA SER A 242 -5.31 -12.06 -24.28
C SER A 242 -6.80 -11.69 -24.23
N ARG A 243 -7.67 -12.56 -23.71
CA ARG A 243 -9.11 -12.27 -23.64
C ARG A 243 -9.41 -11.26 -22.54
N ILE A 244 -8.81 -11.42 -21.36
CA ILE A 244 -8.95 -10.47 -20.25
C ILE A 244 -8.46 -9.09 -20.69
N LEU A 245 -7.27 -9.01 -21.30
CA LEU A 245 -6.75 -7.74 -21.84
C LEU A 245 -7.57 -7.15 -23.00
N SER A 246 -8.44 -7.94 -23.65
CA SER A 246 -9.34 -7.40 -24.70
C SER A 246 -10.63 -6.83 -24.13
N GLU A 247 -10.95 -7.19 -22.88
CA GLU A 247 -12.15 -6.77 -22.14
C GLU A 247 -11.84 -5.56 -21.23
N MET A 248 -10.57 -5.21 -21.07
CA MET A 248 -10.13 -4.00 -20.36
C MET A 248 -10.22 -2.80 -21.28
N ASP A 249 -10.34 -1.62 -20.69
CA ASP A 249 -10.24 -0.37 -21.44
C ASP A 249 -8.84 -0.23 -22.07
N PRO A 250 -8.73 0.40 -23.25
CA PRO A 250 -7.50 0.35 -24.04
C PRO A 250 -6.26 0.92 -23.33
N ASP A 251 -6.44 1.94 -22.51
CA ASP A 251 -5.45 2.59 -21.63
C ASP A 251 -4.99 1.65 -20.52
N ASP A 252 -5.90 1.09 -19.71
CA ASP A 252 -5.55 0.12 -18.67
C ASP A 252 -4.80 -1.09 -19.26
N ALA A 253 -5.29 -1.58 -20.40
CA ALA A 253 -4.66 -2.68 -21.11
C ALA A 253 -3.27 -2.29 -21.65
N ALA A 254 -3.08 -1.04 -22.07
CA ALA A 254 -1.79 -0.54 -22.55
C ALA A 254 -0.79 -0.44 -21.40
N GLU A 255 -1.19 0.09 -20.25
CA GLU A 255 -0.39 0.18 -19.03
C GLU A 255 0.12 -1.19 -18.59
N LEU A 256 -0.78 -2.15 -18.42
CA LEU A 256 -0.42 -3.49 -17.99
C LEU A 256 0.44 -4.23 -19.03
N VAL A 257 0.26 -3.95 -20.31
CA VAL A 257 1.09 -4.53 -21.39
C VAL A 257 2.50 -3.93 -21.40
N SER A 258 2.70 -2.67 -21.00
CA SER A 258 4.05 -2.07 -20.87
C SER A 258 4.93 -2.80 -19.87
N GLU A 259 4.33 -3.30 -18.78
CA GLU A 259 5.05 -4.01 -17.72
C GLU A 259 5.43 -5.45 -18.11
N LEU A 260 4.86 -5.98 -19.20
CA LEU A 260 5.19 -7.31 -19.71
C LEU A 260 6.48 -7.28 -20.55
N SER A 261 7.18 -8.43 -20.59
CA SER A 261 8.27 -8.59 -21.54
C SER A 261 7.78 -8.47 -22.98
N TYR A 262 8.55 -7.80 -23.83
CA TYR A 262 8.22 -7.53 -25.23
C TYR A 262 7.70 -8.77 -25.99
N ASP A 263 8.36 -9.91 -25.81
CA ASP A 263 7.99 -11.17 -26.46
C ASP A 263 6.59 -11.67 -26.02
N ARG A 264 6.22 -11.44 -24.75
CA ARG A 264 4.92 -11.82 -24.21
C ARG A 264 3.86 -10.84 -24.66
N ALA A 265 4.10 -9.53 -24.53
CA ALA A 265 3.22 -8.47 -25.00
C ALA A 265 2.81 -8.69 -26.48
N GLU A 266 3.79 -8.87 -27.37
CA GLU A 266 3.53 -9.06 -28.81
C GLU A 266 2.74 -10.34 -29.10
N LYS A 267 2.92 -11.41 -28.32
CA LYS A 267 2.10 -12.62 -28.47
C LYS A 267 0.66 -12.40 -28.05
N LEU A 268 0.44 -11.75 -26.91
CA LEU A 268 -0.91 -11.46 -26.41
C LEU A 268 -1.65 -10.56 -27.40
N LEU A 269 -1.02 -9.47 -27.84
CA LEU A 269 -1.57 -8.55 -28.83
C LEU A 269 -1.94 -9.26 -30.15
N ARG A 270 -1.20 -10.28 -30.58
CA ARG A 270 -1.51 -11.05 -31.80
C ARG A 270 -2.71 -11.99 -31.67
N LEU A 271 -3.09 -12.33 -30.45
CA LEU A 271 -4.26 -13.18 -30.17
C LEU A 271 -5.55 -12.37 -30.05
N MET A 272 -5.46 -11.06 -29.87
CA MET A 272 -6.57 -10.12 -29.80
C MET A 272 -7.24 -9.88 -31.16
N GLY A 273 -8.44 -9.29 -31.11
CA GLY A 273 -9.09 -8.74 -32.30
C GLY A 273 -8.34 -7.53 -32.86
N VAL A 274 -8.59 -7.22 -34.14
CA VAL A 274 -7.85 -6.17 -34.87
C VAL A 274 -8.17 -4.77 -34.34
N LYS A 275 -9.37 -4.55 -33.80
CA LYS A 275 -9.79 -3.24 -33.26
C LYS A 275 -9.03 -2.97 -31.96
N GLU A 276 -9.11 -3.91 -31.03
CA GLU A 276 -8.54 -3.86 -29.67
C GLU A 276 -7.01 -3.78 -29.76
N GLN A 277 -6.40 -4.66 -30.56
CA GLN A 277 -4.95 -4.65 -30.81
C GLN A 277 -4.46 -3.31 -31.35
N ARG A 278 -5.25 -2.65 -32.21
CA ARG A 278 -4.87 -1.37 -32.83
C ARG A 278 -4.96 -0.23 -31.83
N ALA A 279 -6.00 -0.20 -31.00
CA ALA A 279 -6.18 0.79 -29.94
C ALA A 279 -4.99 0.74 -28.96
N ILE A 280 -4.72 -0.43 -28.39
CA ILE A 280 -3.62 -0.61 -27.41
C ILE A 280 -2.26 -0.27 -28.04
N ARG A 281 -1.99 -0.70 -29.28
CA ARG A 281 -0.72 -0.37 -29.97
C ARG A 281 -0.55 1.12 -30.25
N GLN A 282 -1.64 1.83 -30.46
CA GLN A 282 -1.58 3.27 -30.66
C GLN A 282 -1.14 3.95 -29.35
N LEU A 283 -1.73 3.56 -28.22
CA LEU A 283 -1.39 4.09 -26.89
C LEU A 283 0.04 3.75 -26.48
N LEU A 284 0.47 2.50 -26.70
CA LEU A 284 1.85 2.05 -26.50
C LEU A 284 2.89 2.86 -27.32
N GLY A 285 2.46 3.55 -28.37
CA GLY A 285 3.31 4.38 -29.22
C GLY A 285 3.62 5.77 -28.64
N TYR A 286 2.81 6.27 -27.72
CA TYR A 286 3.06 7.55 -27.03
C TYR A 286 4.11 7.38 -25.93
N ARG A 287 4.67 8.47 -25.43
CA ARG A 287 5.59 8.39 -24.30
C ARG A 287 4.82 8.10 -23.00
N GLU A 288 5.49 7.49 -22.03
CA GLU A 288 4.98 7.46 -20.65
C GLU A 288 4.76 8.89 -20.15
N ASP A 289 3.85 9.05 -19.19
CA ASP A 289 3.49 10.31 -18.54
C ASP A 289 2.92 11.40 -19.48
N THR A 290 2.24 10.98 -20.55
CA THR A 290 1.62 11.91 -21.53
C THR A 290 0.13 11.70 -21.68
N ALA A 291 -0.58 12.74 -22.14
CA ALA A 291 -2.00 12.68 -22.44
C ALA A 291 -2.37 11.52 -23.39
N GLY A 292 -1.51 11.21 -24.35
CA GLY A 292 -1.74 10.11 -25.29
C GLY A 292 -1.56 8.72 -24.67
N ARG A 293 -0.88 8.61 -23.52
CA ARG A 293 -0.71 7.37 -22.77
C ARG A 293 -1.92 7.04 -21.91
N ILE A 294 -2.46 8.06 -21.24
CA ILE A 294 -3.60 7.98 -20.31
C ILE A 294 -4.95 8.27 -20.99
N MET A 295 -5.03 8.16 -22.32
CA MET A 295 -6.29 8.36 -23.03
C MET A 295 -6.86 7.02 -23.48
N THR A 296 -8.17 6.90 -23.37
CA THR A 296 -8.93 5.88 -24.06
C THR A 296 -9.33 6.33 -25.46
N SER A 297 -9.29 5.39 -26.41
CA SER A 297 -9.75 5.63 -27.80
C SER A 297 -11.27 5.53 -27.96
N GLU A 298 -11.97 5.16 -26.89
CA GLU A 298 -13.41 4.91 -26.81
C GLU A 298 -14.21 6.24 -26.71
N ALA A 299 -14.06 7.13 -27.70
CA ALA A 299 -14.72 8.43 -27.71
C ALA A 299 -15.87 8.50 -28.74
N LEU A 300 -17.08 8.84 -28.29
CA LEU A 300 -18.22 9.00 -29.19
C LEU A 300 -18.13 10.29 -30.01
N SER A 301 -17.98 10.15 -31.33
CA SER A 301 -17.95 11.27 -32.27
C SER A 301 -19.04 11.18 -33.34
N VAL A 302 -19.67 12.33 -33.67
CA VAL A 302 -20.76 12.44 -34.65
C VAL A 302 -20.57 13.68 -35.53
N PRO A 303 -20.88 13.63 -36.85
CA PRO A 303 -20.79 14.81 -37.70
C PRO A 303 -21.71 15.96 -37.24
N GLU A 304 -21.19 17.19 -37.24
CA GLU A 304 -21.90 18.37 -36.69
C GLU A 304 -23.20 18.74 -37.42
N ASN A 305 -23.34 18.31 -38.68
CA ASN A 305 -24.49 18.59 -39.54
C ASN A 305 -25.71 17.68 -39.27
N GLN A 306 -25.55 16.68 -38.39
CA GLN A 306 -26.62 15.76 -38.00
C GLN A 306 -27.58 16.40 -36.98
N ASN A 307 -28.72 15.75 -36.76
CA ASN A 307 -29.71 16.17 -35.77
C ASN A 307 -29.58 15.37 -34.46
N VAL A 308 -30.29 15.85 -33.43
CA VAL A 308 -30.35 15.20 -32.10
C VAL A 308 -30.88 13.77 -32.19
N ALA A 309 -31.85 13.50 -33.06
CA ALA A 309 -32.40 12.16 -33.27
C ALA A 309 -31.33 11.15 -33.73
N TYR A 310 -30.46 11.55 -34.67
CA TYR A 310 -29.34 10.73 -35.15
C TYR A 310 -28.35 10.44 -34.02
N ALA A 311 -28.01 11.42 -33.19
CA ALA A 311 -27.12 11.21 -32.05
C ALA A 311 -27.69 10.18 -31.05
N PHE A 312 -29.00 10.22 -30.79
CA PHE A 312 -29.66 9.20 -29.95
C PHE A 312 -29.68 7.80 -30.58
N GLU A 313 -29.73 7.71 -31.92
CA GLU A 313 -29.60 6.43 -32.61
C GLU A 313 -28.19 5.85 -32.45
N GLN A 314 -27.15 6.68 -32.56
CA GLN A 314 -25.78 6.26 -32.30
C GLN A 314 -25.59 5.80 -30.85
N LEU A 315 -26.07 6.57 -29.88
CA LEU A 315 -26.00 6.23 -28.46
C LEU A 315 -26.69 4.89 -28.12
N ARG A 316 -27.75 4.51 -28.85
CA ARG A 316 -28.45 3.23 -28.63
C ARG A 316 -27.74 2.01 -29.20
N ASN A 317 -26.77 2.22 -30.09
CA ASN A 317 -26.00 1.16 -30.72
C ASN A 317 -24.63 0.94 -30.04
N LEU A 318 -24.33 1.69 -28.98
CA LEU A 318 -23.13 1.48 -28.17
C LEU A 318 -23.30 0.24 -27.29
N ASP A 319 -22.17 -0.36 -26.95
CA ASP A 319 -22.10 -1.46 -26.01
C ASP A 319 -22.35 -0.96 -24.57
N GLU A 320 -22.69 -1.85 -23.65
CA GLU A 320 -23.12 -1.50 -22.27
C GLU A 320 -21.96 -0.97 -21.42
N ASP A 321 -20.76 -1.45 -21.74
CA ASP A 321 -19.43 -1.23 -21.17
C ASP A 321 -18.69 -0.05 -21.82
N PHE A 322 -19.36 0.77 -22.64
CA PHE A 322 -18.71 1.93 -23.27
C PHE A 322 -18.32 3.01 -22.24
N GLU A 323 -17.01 3.25 -22.11
CA GLU A 323 -16.33 4.29 -21.32
C GLU A 323 -17.23 5.41 -20.77
N THR A 324 -17.55 6.41 -21.61
CA THR A 324 -18.39 7.53 -21.20
C THR A 324 -19.18 8.15 -22.34
N VAL A 325 -20.49 8.27 -22.11
CA VAL A 325 -21.44 8.94 -23.03
C VAL A 325 -21.81 10.35 -22.58
N ARG A 326 -21.07 10.91 -21.61
CA ARG A 326 -21.43 12.19 -20.98
C ARG A 326 -21.21 13.38 -21.90
N TYR A 327 -20.21 13.27 -22.77
CA TYR A 327 -19.92 14.21 -23.86
C TYR A 327 -20.08 13.52 -25.20
N LEU A 328 -20.74 14.21 -26.12
CA LEU A 328 -20.77 13.88 -27.53
C LEU A 328 -19.84 14.84 -28.27
N TYR A 329 -18.79 14.32 -28.89
CA TYR A 329 -17.85 15.12 -29.66
C TYR A 329 -18.36 15.30 -31.08
N LEU A 330 -18.28 16.52 -31.61
CA LEU A 330 -18.72 16.83 -32.97
C LEU A 330 -17.52 16.98 -33.89
N THR A 331 -17.63 16.42 -35.09
CA THR A 331 -16.60 16.53 -36.13
C THR A 331 -17.10 17.33 -37.32
N ASP A 332 -16.23 18.15 -37.90
CA ASP A 332 -16.50 18.87 -39.16
C ASP A 332 -16.33 17.96 -40.39
N GLU A 333 -16.45 18.53 -41.59
CA GLU A 333 -16.29 17.81 -42.87
C GLU A 333 -14.87 17.26 -43.10
N ASP A 334 -13.85 17.81 -42.42
CA ASP A 334 -12.45 17.40 -42.49
C ASP A 334 -12.06 16.41 -41.37
N ASN A 335 -13.04 15.91 -40.60
CA ASN A 335 -12.89 15.09 -39.39
C ASN A 335 -12.12 15.77 -38.25
N ARG A 336 -12.18 17.10 -38.16
CA ARG A 336 -11.61 17.86 -37.04
C ARG A 336 -12.65 18.08 -35.96
N LEU A 337 -12.19 18.14 -34.72
CA LEU A 337 -13.04 18.40 -33.57
C LEU A 337 -13.62 19.83 -33.64
N SER A 338 -14.93 19.95 -33.81
CA SER A 338 -15.62 21.22 -34.04
C SER A 338 -16.43 21.72 -32.83
N GLY A 339 -16.82 20.82 -31.93
CA GLY A 339 -17.60 21.16 -30.74
C GLY A 339 -17.89 19.96 -29.84
N THR A 340 -18.55 20.22 -28.72
CA THR A 340 -19.06 19.19 -27.80
C THR A 340 -20.49 19.47 -27.40
N VAL A 341 -21.28 18.42 -27.20
CA VAL A 341 -22.64 18.48 -26.67
C VAL A 341 -22.71 17.59 -25.44
N THR A 342 -23.15 18.12 -24.30
CA THR A 342 -23.36 17.29 -23.11
C THR A 342 -24.63 16.47 -23.24
N LEU A 343 -24.67 15.27 -22.67
CA LEU A 343 -25.86 14.42 -22.68
C LEU A 343 -27.09 15.14 -22.10
N ASN A 344 -26.91 15.94 -21.05
CA ASN A 344 -27.98 16.75 -20.46
C ASN A 344 -28.60 17.72 -21.48
N ARG A 345 -27.77 18.35 -22.34
CA ARG A 345 -28.24 19.25 -23.38
C ARG A 345 -28.89 18.50 -24.54
N LEU A 346 -28.38 17.33 -24.88
CA LEU A 346 -28.96 16.45 -25.89
C LEU A 346 -30.38 16.02 -25.51
N ILE A 347 -30.61 15.63 -24.24
CA ILE A 347 -31.91 15.16 -23.74
C ILE A 347 -33.00 16.24 -23.76
N VAL A 348 -32.67 17.50 -23.48
CA VAL A 348 -33.65 18.59 -23.43
C VAL A 348 -33.92 19.24 -24.79
N SER A 349 -33.13 18.90 -25.81
CA SER A 349 -33.22 19.49 -27.14
C SER A 349 -34.29 18.79 -27.99
N ASP A 350 -34.88 19.51 -28.94
CA ASP A 350 -35.85 18.91 -29.87
C ASP A 350 -35.11 17.94 -30.81
N PRO A 351 -35.64 16.72 -31.09
CA PRO A 351 -35.00 15.72 -31.94
C PRO A 351 -34.58 16.21 -33.33
N GLU A 352 -35.28 17.21 -33.89
CA GLU A 352 -35.00 17.76 -35.22
C GLU A 352 -33.97 18.90 -35.20
N THR A 353 -33.54 19.36 -34.02
CA THR A 353 -32.52 20.40 -33.87
C THR A 353 -31.18 19.87 -34.36
N ARG A 354 -30.39 20.71 -35.05
CA ARG A 354 -29.04 20.35 -35.48
C ARG A 354 -28.06 20.38 -34.31
N LEU A 355 -27.08 19.48 -34.34
CA LEU A 355 -26.05 19.39 -33.30
C LEU A 355 -25.18 20.65 -33.24
N GLU A 356 -24.82 21.22 -34.41
CA GLU A 356 -24.06 22.48 -34.51
C GLU A 356 -24.70 23.67 -33.75
N ASP A 357 -26.03 23.70 -33.64
CA ASP A 357 -26.78 24.80 -33.00
C ASP A 357 -26.74 24.71 -31.46
N ILE A 358 -26.54 23.50 -30.93
CA ILE A 358 -26.49 23.23 -29.49
C ILE A 358 -25.08 22.95 -28.96
N ALA A 359 -24.09 22.87 -29.85
CA ALA A 359 -22.70 22.61 -29.52
C ALA A 359 -22.05 23.75 -28.71
N ASN A 360 -21.18 23.38 -27.77
CA ASN A 360 -20.18 24.27 -27.23
C ASN A 360 -18.93 24.22 -28.11
N LYS A 361 -18.51 25.37 -28.65
CA LYS A 361 -17.33 25.50 -29.51
C LYS A 361 -16.07 25.94 -28.73
N ASN A 362 -16.23 26.37 -27.49
CA ASN A 362 -15.11 26.74 -26.62
C ASN A 362 -14.61 25.49 -25.91
N LEU A 363 -13.80 24.71 -26.61
CA LEU A 363 -13.25 23.46 -26.12
C LEU A 363 -11.91 23.69 -25.42
N VAL A 364 -11.72 22.99 -24.32
CA VAL A 364 -10.39 22.75 -23.73
C VAL A 364 -9.95 21.40 -24.26
N THR A 365 -8.78 21.35 -24.89
CA THR A 365 -8.23 20.17 -25.57
C THR A 365 -6.79 19.96 -25.12
N ALA A 366 -6.33 18.71 -25.12
CA ALA A 366 -4.92 18.36 -24.93
C ALA A 366 -4.30 17.85 -26.24
N SER A 367 -3.00 18.06 -26.42
CA SER A 367 -2.16 17.36 -27.39
C SER A 367 -1.77 15.99 -26.81
N PRO A 368 -1.59 14.94 -27.61
CA PRO A 368 -1.15 13.62 -27.11
C PRO A 368 0.24 13.65 -26.45
N GLU A 369 1.06 14.67 -26.71
CA GLU A 369 2.39 14.84 -26.10
C GLU A 369 2.38 15.78 -24.88
N ASP A 370 1.21 16.32 -24.51
CA ASP A 370 1.10 17.15 -23.30
C ASP A 370 1.33 16.27 -22.07
N ASP A 371 1.89 16.90 -21.04
CA ASP A 371 2.19 16.27 -19.76
C ASP A 371 0.91 15.88 -19.01
N GLN A 372 0.88 14.67 -18.47
CA GLN A 372 -0.32 14.14 -17.79
C GLN A 372 -0.77 15.01 -16.61
N GLU A 373 0.15 15.61 -15.85
CA GLU A 373 -0.15 16.47 -14.71
C GLU A 373 -0.82 17.77 -15.19
N GLU A 374 -0.40 18.32 -16.34
CA GLU A 374 -1.07 19.49 -16.94
C GLU A 374 -2.50 19.16 -17.40
N VAL A 375 -2.70 18.00 -18.03
CA VAL A 375 -4.02 17.53 -18.45
C VAL A 375 -4.94 17.36 -17.25
N ALA A 376 -4.49 16.66 -16.22
CA ALA A 376 -5.26 16.43 -15.01
C ALA A 376 -5.60 17.73 -14.28
N ARG A 377 -4.65 18.67 -14.17
CA ARG A 377 -4.90 20.02 -13.63
C ARG A 377 -5.93 20.79 -14.43
N ASN A 378 -5.92 20.69 -15.75
CA ASN A 378 -6.92 21.33 -16.61
C ASN A 378 -8.31 20.69 -16.43
N ILE A 379 -8.41 19.37 -16.32
CA ILE A 379 -9.67 18.65 -16.02
C ILE A 379 -10.26 19.17 -14.69
N ALA A 380 -9.45 19.19 -13.64
CA ALA A 380 -9.84 19.68 -12.32
C ALA A 380 -10.23 21.17 -12.34
N LYS A 381 -9.41 22.03 -12.96
CA LYS A 381 -9.63 23.49 -13.04
C LYS A 381 -10.94 23.85 -13.72
N TYR A 382 -11.28 23.16 -14.81
CA TYR A 382 -12.49 23.43 -15.59
C TYR A 382 -13.69 22.55 -15.19
N ASN A 383 -13.53 21.67 -14.19
CA ASN A 383 -14.54 20.70 -13.75
C ASN A 383 -15.09 19.85 -14.91
N LEU A 384 -14.18 19.36 -15.75
CA LEU A 384 -14.52 18.51 -16.89
C LEU A 384 -14.69 17.06 -16.40
N LEU A 385 -15.60 16.31 -17.02
CA LEU A 385 -15.72 14.87 -16.78
C LEU A 385 -14.88 14.04 -17.76
N ALA A 386 -14.41 14.67 -18.84
CA ALA A 386 -13.48 14.11 -19.80
C ALA A 386 -12.88 15.27 -20.63
N MET A 387 -11.66 15.10 -21.12
CA MET A 387 -10.96 16.04 -21.98
C MET A 387 -10.59 15.40 -23.32
N PRO A 388 -10.95 16.01 -24.46
CA PRO A 388 -10.55 15.49 -25.77
C PRO A 388 -9.06 15.69 -26.03
N VAL A 389 -8.41 14.62 -26.48
CA VAL A 389 -7.05 14.64 -27.00
C VAL A 389 -7.10 14.75 -28.52
N VAL A 390 -6.42 15.76 -29.07
CA VAL A 390 -6.44 16.08 -30.50
C VAL A 390 -5.05 16.03 -31.11
N SER A 391 -4.96 15.57 -32.36
CA SER A 391 -3.72 15.63 -33.12
C SER A 391 -3.35 17.08 -33.52
N ASP A 392 -2.14 17.27 -34.02
CA ASP A 392 -1.69 18.55 -34.62
C ASP A 392 -2.60 19.06 -35.74
N GLU A 393 -3.32 18.16 -36.42
CA GLU A 393 -4.28 18.48 -37.48
C GLU A 393 -5.67 18.82 -36.95
N GLY A 394 -5.89 18.77 -35.62
CA GLY A 394 -7.16 19.01 -34.95
C GLY A 394 -8.12 17.83 -34.96
N ARG A 395 -7.65 16.61 -35.25
CA ARG A 395 -8.49 15.40 -35.26
C ARG A 395 -8.58 14.81 -33.86
N LEU A 396 -9.77 14.37 -33.46
CA LEU A 396 -9.97 13.67 -32.19
C LEU A 396 -9.24 12.31 -32.23
N LEU A 397 -8.35 12.09 -31.28
CA LEU A 397 -7.61 10.84 -31.11
C LEU A 397 -8.22 9.95 -30.03
N GLY A 398 -8.72 10.57 -28.96
CA GLY A 398 -9.27 9.91 -27.78
C GLY A 398 -9.73 10.94 -26.74
N ILE A 399 -10.02 10.46 -25.54
CA ILE A 399 -10.37 11.29 -24.39
C ILE A 399 -9.60 10.82 -23.15
N VAL A 400 -9.32 11.75 -22.25
CA VAL A 400 -8.84 11.43 -20.89
C VAL A 400 -10.02 11.65 -19.95
N THR A 401 -10.34 10.67 -19.12
CA THR A 401 -11.47 10.76 -18.19
C THR A 401 -11.08 11.50 -16.90
N VAL A 402 -12.04 11.73 -16.02
CA VAL A 402 -11.76 12.43 -14.75
C VAL A 402 -11.17 11.50 -13.70
N ASP A 403 -11.47 10.22 -13.81
CA ASP A 403 -10.97 9.11 -13.00
C ASP A 403 -9.48 8.91 -13.26
N ASP A 404 -9.05 8.68 -14.51
CA ASP A 404 -7.60 8.61 -14.84
C ASP A 404 -6.85 9.87 -14.39
N ALA A 405 -7.48 11.02 -14.54
CA ALA A 405 -6.91 12.29 -14.10
C ALA A 405 -6.79 12.39 -12.57
N LEU A 406 -7.66 11.75 -11.80
CA LEU A 406 -7.55 11.69 -10.35
C LEU A 406 -6.41 10.77 -9.93
N ASP A 407 -6.25 9.64 -10.62
CA ASP A 407 -5.17 8.68 -10.35
C ASP A 407 -3.81 9.33 -10.64
N VAL A 408 -3.67 9.99 -11.79
CA VAL A 408 -2.49 10.82 -12.11
C VAL A 408 -2.21 11.86 -11.03
N LEU A 409 -3.23 12.57 -10.52
CA LEU A 409 -3.01 13.55 -9.45
C LEU A 409 -2.53 12.90 -8.15
N GLU A 410 -2.97 11.69 -7.83
CA GLU A 410 -2.53 10.94 -6.65
C GLU A 410 -1.08 10.44 -6.83
N GLU A 411 -0.76 9.91 -8.01
CA GLU A 411 0.58 9.46 -8.38
C GLU A 411 1.61 10.59 -8.35
N GLU A 412 1.33 11.71 -9.01
CA GLU A 412 2.19 12.89 -9.04
C GLU A 412 2.38 13.44 -7.61
N HIS A 413 1.33 13.44 -6.78
CA HIS A 413 1.44 13.85 -5.39
C HIS A 413 2.30 12.88 -4.55
N ALA A 414 2.16 11.57 -4.78
CA ALA A 414 2.97 10.55 -4.12
C ALA A 414 4.45 10.66 -4.54
N GLU A 415 4.71 10.89 -5.83
CA GLU A 415 6.04 11.16 -6.36
C GLU A 415 6.66 12.41 -5.73
N ASP A 416 5.93 13.52 -5.70
CA ASP A 416 6.36 14.76 -5.06
C ASP A 416 6.74 14.54 -3.59
N LEU A 417 5.89 13.85 -2.81
CA LEU A 417 6.16 13.52 -1.42
C LEU A 417 7.40 12.62 -1.27
N GLN A 418 7.59 11.68 -2.19
CA GLN A 418 8.74 10.77 -2.20
C GLN A 418 10.04 11.54 -2.50
N ILE A 419 10.03 12.41 -3.50
CA ILE A 419 11.15 13.31 -3.84
C ILE A 419 11.46 14.22 -2.65
N ALA A 420 10.45 14.80 -2.01
CA ALA A 420 10.61 15.64 -0.84
C ALA A 420 11.17 14.88 0.38
N GLY A 421 10.85 13.59 0.48
CA GLY A 421 11.35 12.65 1.49
C GLY A 421 12.72 12.04 1.18
N GLY A 422 13.32 12.40 0.04
CA GLY A 422 14.64 11.94 -0.42
C GLY A 422 14.65 10.53 -1.02
N GLY A 423 13.49 9.97 -1.39
CA GLY A 423 13.39 8.77 -2.23
C GLY A 423 13.39 9.19 -3.69
N SER A 424 14.24 8.60 -4.53
CA SER A 424 14.10 8.69 -5.98
C SER A 424 13.41 7.42 -6.47
N ARG A 425 12.52 7.54 -7.46
CA ARG A 425 11.99 6.42 -8.26
C ARG A 425 13.15 5.92 -9.12
N ASP A 426 13.78 4.84 -8.68
CA ASP A 426 14.68 4.04 -9.53
C ASP A 426 13.90 2.76 -9.79
N SER A 427 13.44 2.60 -11.03
CA SER A 427 12.58 1.52 -11.51
C SER A 427 12.93 0.18 -10.86
N ASP A 428 11.91 -0.41 -10.23
CA ASP A 428 12.06 -1.53 -9.33
C ASP A 428 12.23 -2.83 -10.12
N ASN A 429 13.48 -3.24 -10.35
CA ASN A 429 13.79 -4.58 -10.83
C ASN A 429 14.97 -5.18 -10.04
N GLY A 430 14.70 -6.19 -9.21
CA GLY A 430 15.71 -7.16 -8.73
C GLY A 430 15.92 -7.30 -7.23
N GLU A 431 15.57 -8.48 -6.72
CA GLU A 431 15.59 -8.99 -5.34
C GLU A 431 16.85 -8.72 -4.46
N ARG A 432 16.61 -8.63 -3.14
CA ARG A 432 17.48 -8.96 -1.97
C ARG A 432 18.86 -8.32 -1.81
N GLY A 433 19.48 -7.75 -2.84
CA GLY A 433 20.73 -6.97 -2.74
C GLY A 433 20.50 -5.51 -2.32
N ARG A 434 19.26 -5.03 -2.40
CA ARG A 434 18.88 -3.61 -2.23
C ARG A 434 18.57 -3.18 -0.81
N ASP A 435 18.24 -4.08 0.13
CA ASP A 435 17.97 -3.68 1.53
C ASP A 435 19.17 -2.96 2.15
N LEU A 436 20.39 -3.43 1.85
CA LEU A 436 21.61 -2.83 2.38
C LEU A 436 21.92 -1.48 1.71
N ILE A 437 21.73 -1.40 0.39
CA ILE A 437 21.95 -0.18 -0.40
C ILE A 437 20.94 0.89 0.01
N TRP A 438 19.66 0.54 0.10
CA TRP A 438 18.59 1.40 0.62
C TRP A 438 18.90 1.84 2.07
N PHE A 439 19.34 0.94 2.94
CA PHE A 439 19.74 1.27 4.32
C PHE A 439 20.93 2.25 4.37
N LEU A 440 21.93 2.06 3.51
CA LEU A 440 23.09 2.94 3.38
C LEU A 440 22.70 4.33 2.86
N HIS A 441 21.80 4.40 1.88
CA HIS A 441 21.24 5.65 1.35
C HIS A 441 20.37 6.38 2.38
N ARG A 442 19.63 5.64 3.21
CA ARG A 442 18.80 6.23 4.27
C ARG A 442 19.61 6.71 5.48
N ASN A 443 20.83 6.20 5.67
CA ASN A 443 21.68 6.52 6.81
C ASN A 443 23.02 7.15 6.38
N LEU A 444 22.98 8.02 5.36
CA LEU A 444 24.18 8.72 4.86
C LEU A 444 24.93 9.46 5.97
N TRP A 445 24.22 10.00 6.97
CA TRP A 445 24.82 10.68 8.12
C TRP A 445 25.84 9.79 8.86
N LEU A 446 25.60 8.48 8.93
CA LEU A 446 26.50 7.52 9.58
C LEU A 446 27.80 7.41 8.78
N VAL A 447 27.72 7.34 7.46
CA VAL A 447 28.88 7.24 6.56
C VAL A 447 29.77 8.48 6.72
N PHE A 448 29.18 9.68 6.71
CA PHE A 448 29.92 10.93 6.93
C PHE A 448 30.54 11.00 8.32
N TRP A 449 29.81 10.58 9.35
CA TRP A 449 30.30 10.62 10.73
C TRP A 449 31.48 9.67 10.94
N VAL A 450 31.39 8.42 10.47
CA VAL A 450 32.48 7.44 10.56
C VAL A 450 33.70 7.91 9.76
N ALA A 451 33.50 8.46 8.56
CA ALA A 451 34.58 9.02 7.76
C ALA A 451 35.28 10.19 8.49
N ALA A 452 34.51 11.08 9.11
CA ALA A 452 35.05 12.20 9.89
C ALA A 452 35.83 11.73 11.13
N ILE A 453 35.32 10.72 11.86
CA ILE A 453 36.02 10.10 12.99
C ILE A 453 37.39 9.58 12.55
N ILE A 454 37.44 8.78 11.48
CA ILE A 454 38.66 8.16 10.98
C ILE A 454 39.65 9.24 10.52
N LEU A 455 39.18 10.22 9.75
CA LEU A 455 40.01 11.30 9.23
C LEU A 455 40.61 12.14 10.35
N MET A 456 39.82 12.47 11.37
CA MET A 456 40.27 13.26 12.51
C MET A 456 41.25 12.47 13.39
N ALA A 457 40.95 11.21 13.69
CA ALA A 457 41.84 10.33 14.45
C ALA A 457 43.20 10.16 13.76
N PHE A 458 43.20 9.90 12.45
CA PHE A 458 44.41 9.71 11.67
C PHE A 458 45.23 10.99 11.55
N SER A 459 44.59 12.11 11.20
CA SER A 459 45.28 13.39 10.99
C SER A 459 45.93 13.91 12.26
N VAL A 460 45.24 13.83 13.40
CA VAL A 460 45.78 14.28 14.69
C VAL A 460 46.89 13.34 15.19
N THR A 461 46.73 12.02 15.03
CA THR A 461 47.80 11.06 15.38
C THR A 461 49.06 11.32 14.56
N ALA A 462 48.92 11.55 13.25
CA ALA A 462 50.05 11.84 12.38
C ALA A 462 50.75 13.16 12.73
N TRP A 463 49.98 14.17 13.16
CA TRP A 463 50.52 15.49 13.52
C TRP A 463 51.29 15.48 14.85
N PHE A 464 50.72 14.84 15.88
CA PHE A 464 51.31 14.84 17.23
C PHE A 464 52.21 13.64 17.53
N GLY A 465 52.20 12.61 16.66
CA GLY A 465 53.03 11.41 16.79
C GLY A 465 52.62 10.46 17.92
N ASP A 466 51.50 10.72 18.60
CA ASP A 466 50.98 9.90 19.69
C ASP A 466 49.51 9.52 19.43
N PRO A 467 49.17 8.20 19.42
CA PRO A 467 47.82 7.70 19.20
C PRO A 467 46.77 8.24 20.19
N LEU A 468 47.17 8.64 21.41
CA LEU A 468 46.25 9.15 22.41
C LEU A 468 45.58 10.46 21.96
N TYR A 469 46.30 11.36 21.29
CA TYR A 469 45.70 12.59 20.77
C TYR A 469 44.70 12.30 19.63
N GLY A 470 44.95 11.26 18.82
CA GLY A 470 44.01 10.80 17.81
C GLY A 470 42.69 10.29 18.40
N ILE A 471 42.77 9.51 19.48
CA ILE A 471 41.57 9.01 20.18
C ILE A 471 40.78 10.17 20.79
N CYS A 472 41.44 11.13 21.43
CA CYS A 472 40.76 12.32 21.97
C CYS A 472 40.08 13.14 20.86
N ALA A 473 40.74 13.32 19.71
CA ALA A 473 40.18 14.06 18.59
C ALA A 473 38.98 13.34 17.96
N ALA A 474 39.00 12.00 17.90
CA ALA A 474 37.83 11.20 17.51
C ALA A 474 36.64 11.44 18.45
N LEU A 475 36.88 11.45 19.77
CA LEU A 475 35.83 11.69 20.77
C LEU A 475 35.22 13.10 20.65
N CYS A 476 35.99 14.09 20.19
CA CYS A 476 35.45 15.43 19.95
C CYS A 476 34.40 15.50 18.83
N THR A 477 34.28 14.46 18.00
CA THR A 477 33.25 14.39 16.93
C THR A 477 31.92 13.80 17.39
N ILE A 478 31.74 13.52 18.69
CA ILE A 478 30.53 12.85 19.21
C ILE A 478 29.23 13.65 19.00
N THR A 479 29.30 14.98 18.88
CA THR A 479 28.14 15.85 18.62
C THR A 479 27.87 16.08 17.12
N MET A 480 28.76 15.62 16.25
CA MET A 480 28.62 15.77 14.79
C MET A 480 27.37 15.09 14.19
N PRO A 481 26.86 13.95 14.70
CA PRO A 481 25.59 13.40 14.24
C PRO A 481 24.43 14.39 14.30
N ILE A 482 24.42 15.29 15.29
CA ILE A 482 23.39 16.33 15.43
C ILE A 482 23.45 17.27 14.23
N SER A 483 24.64 17.77 13.87
CA SER A 483 24.79 18.69 12.74
C SER A 483 24.50 18.00 11.40
N LEU A 484 24.94 16.75 11.21
CA LEU A 484 24.69 15.99 9.98
C LEU A 484 23.20 15.72 9.74
N ASN A 485 22.48 15.25 10.77
CA ASN A 485 21.03 15.01 10.68
C ASN A 485 20.26 16.32 10.41
N ILE A 486 20.66 17.42 11.06
CA ILE A 486 20.02 18.71 10.79
C ILE A 486 20.34 19.20 9.37
N SER A 487 21.55 18.97 8.88
CA SER A 487 21.93 19.32 7.50
C SER A 487 21.11 18.57 6.45
N GLU A 488 20.83 17.30 6.71
CA GLU A 488 19.92 16.48 5.90
C GLU A 488 18.49 17.03 5.94
N ASN A 489 17.95 17.25 7.13
CA ASN A 489 16.61 17.82 7.31
C ASN A 489 16.47 19.22 6.70
N THR A 490 17.55 19.98 6.65
CA THR A 490 17.60 21.32 6.04
C THR A 490 17.44 21.23 4.51
N VAL A 491 17.99 20.20 3.88
CA VAL A 491 17.75 19.90 2.46
C VAL A 491 16.30 19.52 2.24
N ASN A 492 15.76 18.62 3.05
CA ASN A 492 14.35 18.23 2.95
C ASN A 492 13.42 19.43 3.15
N TYR A 493 13.73 20.33 4.09
CA TYR A 493 12.98 21.58 4.28
C TYR A 493 12.99 22.47 3.03
N VAL A 494 14.13 22.60 2.34
CA VAL A 494 14.25 23.37 1.09
C VAL A 494 13.46 22.70 -0.04
N THR A 495 13.60 21.39 -0.20
CA THR A 495 12.91 20.62 -1.25
C THR A 495 11.39 20.65 -1.05
N ASN A 496 10.91 20.41 0.17
CA ASN A 496 9.49 20.52 0.50
C ASN A 496 8.96 21.93 0.22
N PHE A 497 9.72 22.97 0.61
CA PHE A 497 9.33 24.35 0.32
C PHE A 497 9.23 24.60 -1.18
N PHE A 498 10.17 24.07 -1.97
CA PHE A 498 10.17 24.19 -3.43
C PHE A 498 8.96 23.49 -4.07
N LEU A 499 8.62 22.27 -3.65
CA LEU A 499 7.49 21.50 -4.18
C LEU A 499 6.14 22.09 -3.77
N SER A 500 6.02 22.55 -2.53
CA SER A 500 4.76 23.16 -2.04
C SER A 500 4.46 24.56 -2.59
N ASP A 501 5.44 25.21 -3.23
CA ASP A 501 5.39 26.62 -3.63
C ASP A 501 5.55 26.74 -5.15
N ASP A 502 4.42 26.82 -5.85
CA ASP A 502 4.41 27.15 -7.28
C ASP A 502 4.95 28.58 -7.48
N PRO A 503 6.10 28.77 -8.16
CA PRO A 503 6.71 30.08 -8.40
C PRO A 503 5.81 31.04 -9.22
N GLY A 504 4.73 30.55 -9.83
CA GLY A 504 3.73 31.34 -10.54
C GLY A 504 2.59 31.89 -9.67
N SER A 505 2.47 31.47 -8.40
CA SER A 505 1.38 31.88 -7.52
C SER A 505 1.56 33.29 -6.95
N GLU A 506 0.47 34.06 -6.85
CA GLU A 506 0.47 35.45 -6.35
C GLU A 506 0.88 35.54 -4.87
N ASP A 507 0.84 34.42 -4.14
CA ASP A 507 1.16 34.27 -2.72
C ASP A 507 2.58 33.70 -2.44
N SER A 508 3.40 33.44 -3.48
CA SER A 508 4.74 32.86 -3.29
C SER A 508 5.64 33.76 -2.43
N PRO A 509 6.21 33.26 -1.31
CA PRO A 509 7.11 34.05 -0.48
C PRO A 509 8.36 34.42 -1.28
N SER A 510 8.72 35.72 -1.29
CA SER A 510 10.00 36.15 -1.85
C SER A 510 11.17 35.35 -1.27
N ILE A 511 12.21 35.09 -2.08
CA ILE A 511 13.44 34.38 -1.66
C ILE A 511 14.04 35.02 -0.39
N LEU A 512 13.91 36.34 -0.26
CA LEU A 512 14.33 37.09 0.93
C LEU A 512 13.49 36.74 2.16
N GLY A 513 12.16 36.64 2.01
CA GLY A 513 11.25 36.17 3.06
C GLY A 513 11.57 34.75 3.51
N TYR A 514 11.83 33.85 2.56
CA TYR A 514 12.29 32.49 2.86
C TYR A 514 13.62 32.48 3.62
N ALA A 515 14.61 33.24 3.14
CA ALA A 515 15.92 33.35 3.78
C ALA A 515 15.85 33.90 5.22
N PHE A 516 14.94 34.84 5.48
CA PHE A 516 14.73 35.35 6.83
C PHE A 516 14.12 34.27 7.76
N ARG A 517 13.11 33.52 7.26
CA ARG A 517 12.50 32.41 8.02
C ARG A 517 13.51 31.30 8.30
N SER A 518 14.30 30.91 7.31
CA SER A 518 15.31 29.85 7.47
C SER A 518 16.44 30.26 8.43
N LEU A 519 16.89 31.52 8.36
CA LEU A 519 17.88 32.06 9.29
C LEU A 519 17.36 32.08 10.73
N LEU A 520 16.10 32.50 10.93
CA LEU A 520 15.48 32.51 12.25
C LEU A 520 15.37 31.09 12.82
N LEU A 521 14.96 30.12 12.01
CA LEU A 521 14.90 28.71 12.42
C LEU A 521 16.30 28.17 12.76
N GLY A 522 17.31 28.48 11.94
CA GLY A 522 18.69 28.12 12.21
C GLY A 522 19.22 28.69 13.52
N LEU A 523 18.93 29.96 13.82
CA LEU A 523 19.29 30.57 15.10
C LEU A 523 18.60 29.90 16.29
N LEU A 524 17.32 29.53 16.16
CA LEU A 524 16.58 28.82 17.21
C LEU A 524 17.16 27.42 17.47
N VAL A 525 17.43 26.65 16.41
CA VAL A 525 17.98 25.29 16.51
C VAL A 525 19.41 25.33 17.05
N SER A 526 20.27 26.22 16.55
CA SER A 526 21.62 26.42 17.08
C SER A 526 21.59 26.89 18.54
N GLY A 527 20.63 27.75 18.91
CA GLY A 527 20.40 28.17 20.28
C GLY A 527 20.01 26.99 21.20
N LEU A 528 19.17 26.08 20.72
CA LEU A 528 18.81 24.86 21.43
C LEU A 528 20.01 23.92 21.60
N ILE A 529 20.85 23.76 20.58
CA ILE A 529 22.10 22.95 20.68
C ILE A 529 23.04 23.55 21.73
N CYS A 530 23.22 24.87 21.73
CA CYS A 530 24.01 25.55 22.75
C CYS A 530 23.42 25.38 24.16
N LEU A 531 22.08 25.44 24.30
CA LEU A 531 21.40 25.19 25.56
C LEU A 531 21.64 23.75 26.06
N LEU A 532 21.54 22.76 25.17
CA LEU A 532 21.84 21.37 25.49
C LEU A 532 23.30 21.19 25.91
N GLY A 533 24.23 21.88 25.24
CA GLY A 533 25.64 21.93 25.64
C GLY A 533 25.84 22.53 27.03
N ALA A 534 25.15 23.63 27.35
CA ALA A 534 25.20 24.26 28.66
C ALA A 534 24.60 23.37 29.77
N VAL A 535 23.52 22.65 29.48
CA VAL A 535 22.93 21.66 30.41
C VAL A 535 23.86 20.47 30.62
N ALA A 536 24.45 19.93 29.55
CA ALA A 536 25.42 18.84 29.63
C ALA A 536 26.66 19.25 30.45
N HIS A 537 27.14 20.48 30.23
CA HIS A 537 28.21 21.09 31.01
C HIS A 537 27.84 21.20 32.51
N ALA A 538 26.67 21.76 32.83
CA ALA A 538 26.20 21.89 34.21
C ALA A 538 26.05 20.54 34.91
N LEU A 539 25.49 19.53 34.22
CA LEU A 539 25.32 18.18 34.76
C LEU A 539 26.65 17.50 35.05
N LEU A 540 27.61 17.59 34.10
CA LEU A 540 28.94 17.05 34.28
C LEU A 540 29.65 17.72 35.45
N GLN A 541 29.51 19.03 35.60
CA GLN A 541 30.10 19.78 36.71
C GLN A 541 29.56 19.30 38.06
N VAL A 542 28.25 19.07 38.18
CA VAL A 542 27.62 18.52 39.39
C VAL A 542 28.14 17.10 39.69
N LEU A 543 28.24 16.24 38.66
CA LEU A 543 28.73 14.87 38.82
C LEU A 543 30.20 14.86 39.28
N MET A 544 31.07 15.66 38.66
CA MET A 544 32.50 15.68 38.97
C MET A 544 32.79 16.28 40.35
N THR A 545 32.02 17.31 40.76
CA THR A 545 32.15 17.89 42.11
C THR A 545 31.68 16.95 43.22
N SER A 546 30.77 16.01 42.92
CA SER A 546 30.30 15.00 43.88
C SER A 546 31.28 13.84 44.12
N TYR A 547 32.24 13.62 43.21
CA TYR A 547 33.19 12.49 43.27
C TYR A 547 34.48 12.82 44.03
N ASP A 548 35.12 13.97 43.77
CA ASP A 548 36.31 14.45 44.51
C ASP A 548 36.48 15.97 44.34
N SER A 549 36.58 16.72 45.44
CA SER A 549 36.69 18.19 45.43
C SER A 549 38.01 18.72 44.86
N THR A 550 39.06 17.91 44.80
CA THR A 550 40.39 18.33 44.30
C THR A 550 40.62 17.82 42.87
N PHE A 551 40.23 16.58 42.60
CA PHE A 551 40.29 15.96 41.26
C PHE A 551 39.25 16.55 40.30
N GLY A 552 38.06 16.91 40.81
CA GLY A 552 36.96 17.48 40.03
C GLY A 552 37.22 18.90 39.52
N ILE A 553 38.13 19.65 40.13
CA ILE A 553 38.46 21.03 39.69
C ILE A 553 39.35 21.02 38.45
N TYR A 554 40.42 20.20 38.42
CA TYR A 554 41.38 20.22 37.31
C TYR A 554 40.84 19.53 36.04
N TYR A 555 40.38 18.28 36.16
CA TYR A 555 39.82 17.54 35.03
C TYR A 555 38.43 18.06 34.63
N GLY A 556 37.67 18.61 35.60
CA GLY A 556 36.39 19.27 35.32
C GLY A 556 36.56 20.48 34.41
N VAL A 557 37.56 21.34 34.62
CA VAL A 557 37.79 22.51 33.76
C VAL A 557 38.13 22.11 32.33
N VAL A 558 38.99 21.11 32.14
CA VAL A 558 39.37 20.62 30.80
C VAL A 558 38.17 19.98 30.09
N LEU A 559 37.45 19.09 30.77
CA LEU A 559 36.31 18.39 30.17
C LEU A 559 35.13 19.35 29.90
N ASN A 560 34.94 20.35 30.74
CA ASN A 560 33.96 21.42 30.53
C ASN A 560 34.25 22.25 29.29
N HIS A 561 35.52 22.60 29.06
CA HIS A 561 35.92 23.34 27.88
C HIS A 561 35.67 22.53 26.60
N ILE A 562 36.02 21.24 26.62
CA ILE A 562 35.79 20.32 25.49
C ILE A 562 34.29 20.21 25.18
N ILE A 563 33.43 20.02 26.20
CA ILE A 563 31.98 19.94 25.99
C ILE A 563 31.44 21.22 25.34
N MET A 564 31.83 22.39 25.83
CA MET A 564 31.36 23.64 25.24
C MET A 564 31.84 23.81 23.80
N GLN A 565 33.07 23.39 23.48
CA GLN A 565 33.63 23.43 22.12
C GLN A 565 32.87 22.51 21.15
N ILE A 566 32.63 21.25 21.51
CA ILE A 566 31.96 20.29 20.61
C ILE A 566 30.51 20.67 20.35
N PHE A 567 29.81 21.25 21.33
CA PHE A 567 28.45 21.77 21.14
C PHE A 567 28.43 23.09 20.36
N ALA A 568 29.41 23.97 20.56
CA ALA A 568 29.56 25.18 19.76
C ALA A 568 29.87 24.85 18.28
N ALA A 569 30.71 23.83 18.02
CA ALA A 569 30.98 23.33 16.67
C ALA A 569 29.73 22.78 16.00
N ALA A 570 28.92 21.99 16.72
CA ALA A 570 27.64 21.49 16.22
C ALA A 570 26.65 22.62 15.92
N ALA A 571 26.53 23.59 16.82
CA ALA A 571 25.64 24.74 16.66
C ALA A 571 26.06 25.65 15.49
N GLY A 572 27.36 25.91 15.33
CA GLY A 572 27.89 26.74 14.25
C GLY A 572 27.78 26.05 12.88
N SER A 573 28.07 24.75 12.81
CA SER A 573 27.84 23.95 11.59
C SER A 573 26.37 23.97 11.18
N THR A 574 25.46 23.77 12.15
CA THR A 574 24.00 23.82 11.92
C THR A 574 23.55 25.18 11.38
N LEU A 575 24.07 26.28 11.93
CA LEU A 575 23.75 27.63 11.46
C LEU A 575 24.20 27.85 10.02
N ILE A 576 25.36 27.32 9.65
CA ILE A 576 25.87 27.36 8.27
C ILE A 576 24.96 26.59 7.32
N SER A 577 24.49 25.39 7.71
CA SER A 577 23.53 24.62 6.90
C SER A 577 22.25 25.42 6.61
N PHE A 578 21.70 26.11 7.61
CA PHE A 578 20.53 26.98 7.42
C PHE A 578 20.82 28.24 6.59
N LEU A 579 22.05 28.78 6.67
CA LEU A 579 22.46 29.94 5.88
C LEU A 579 22.59 29.60 4.38
N LEU A 580 22.82 28.33 4.06
CA LEU A 580 22.93 27.83 2.68
C LEU A 580 21.58 27.48 2.04
N THR A 581 20.49 27.39 2.81
CA THR A 581 19.16 27.06 2.27
C THR A 581 18.69 27.95 1.12
N PRO A 582 18.92 29.28 1.13
CA PRO A 582 18.45 30.13 0.04
C PRO A 582 19.23 29.87 -1.27
N ILE A 583 20.49 29.42 -1.15
CA ILE A 583 21.32 29.05 -2.29
C ILE A 583 20.79 27.75 -2.90
N PHE A 584 20.49 26.75 -2.08
CA PHE A 584 19.88 25.50 -2.54
C PHE A 584 18.54 25.74 -3.24
N LEU A 585 17.68 26.60 -2.68
CA LEU A 585 16.41 26.97 -3.30
C LEU A 585 16.61 27.65 -4.67
N ALA A 586 17.59 28.56 -4.78
CA ALA A 586 17.91 29.22 -6.05
C ALA A 586 18.44 28.23 -7.10
N VAL A 587 19.21 27.21 -6.68
CA VAL A 587 19.69 26.15 -7.58
C VAL A 587 18.55 25.28 -8.07
N LEU A 588 17.61 24.89 -7.21
CA LEU A 588 16.43 24.10 -7.60
C LEU A 588 15.60 24.85 -8.65
N ARG A 589 15.20 26.10 -8.37
CA ARG A 589 14.43 26.94 -9.31
C ARG A 589 15.14 27.15 -10.65
N TYR A 590 16.47 27.30 -10.65
CA TYR A 590 17.23 27.46 -11.89
C TYR A 590 17.28 26.19 -12.74
N ARG A 591 17.35 25.01 -12.10
CA ARG A 591 17.40 23.73 -12.80
C ARG A 591 16.04 23.33 -13.34
N ASP A 592 15.00 23.58 -12.56
CA ASP A 592 13.60 23.42 -12.94
C ASP A 592 13.25 24.23 -14.20
N GLN A 593 13.58 25.54 -14.23
CA GLN A 593 13.42 26.38 -15.42
C GLN A 593 14.15 25.90 -16.68
N LYS A 594 15.10 24.97 -16.54
CA LYS A 594 15.88 24.38 -17.64
C LYS A 594 15.49 22.95 -17.95
N ASN A 595 14.43 22.41 -17.33
CA ASN A 595 14.01 21.02 -17.40
C ASN A 595 15.19 20.06 -17.12
N LEU A 596 15.98 20.36 -16.08
CA LEU A 596 17.09 19.51 -15.64
C LEU A 596 16.70 18.78 -14.35
N GLU A 597 16.74 17.46 -14.36
CA GLU A 597 16.49 16.62 -13.18
C GLU A 597 17.33 17.04 -11.97
N THR A 598 16.74 17.07 -10.78
CA THR A 598 17.44 17.37 -9.54
C THR A 598 17.47 16.15 -8.63
N SER A 599 18.64 15.56 -8.43
CA SER A 599 18.76 14.42 -7.51
C SER A 599 18.85 14.92 -6.06
N GLY A 600 17.82 14.62 -5.24
CA GLY A 600 17.81 14.94 -3.81
C GLY A 600 18.99 14.35 -3.03
N LEU A 601 19.50 13.19 -3.47
CA LEU A 601 20.70 12.55 -2.95
C LEU A 601 21.95 13.43 -3.15
N THR A 602 22.09 14.06 -4.33
CA THR A 602 23.26 14.93 -4.58
C THR A 602 23.23 16.17 -3.69
N LEU A 603 22.04 16.74 -3.45
CA LEU A 603 21.87 17.90 -2.58
C LEU A 603 22.20 17.56 -1.12
N THR A 604 21.75 16.40 -0.64
CA THR A 604 22.05 15.89 0.72
C THR A 604 23.53 15.59 0.90
N LEU A 605 24.19 14.95 -0.07
CA LEU A 605 25.65 14.71 -0.03
C LEU A 605 26.45 16.02 0.06
N ILE A 606 26.10 17.03 -0.75
CA ILE A 606 26.76 18.34 -0.73
C ILE A 606 26.54 19.02 0.62
N SER A 607 25.29 19.04 1.12
CA SER A 607 24.93 19.62 2.42
C SER A 607 25.70 18.96 3.58
N MET A 608 25.71 17.62 3.64
CA MET A 608 26.44 16.86 4.66
C MET A 608 27.95 17.07 4.58
N GLY A 609 28.52 17.16 3.37
CA GLY A 609 29.93 17.48 3.17
C GLY A 609 30.29 18.87 3.71
N ILE A 610 29.47 19.88 3.45
CA ILE A 610 29.66 21.24 3.97
C ILE A 610 29.49 21.28 5.49
N SER A 611 28.50 20.56 6.04
CA SER A 611 28.33 20.42 7.49
C SER A 611 29.56 19.77 8.14
N THR A 612 30.10 18.71 7.53
CA THR A 612 31.32 18.02 7.99
C THR A 612 32.52 18.97 8.05
N ILE A 613 32.78 19.68 6.94
CA ILE A 613 33.92 20.59 6.84
C ILE A 613 33.76 21.76 7.81
N SER A 614 32.58 22.37 7.88
CA SER A 614 32.30 23.47 8.81
C SER A 614 32.46 23.06 10.27
N PHE A 615 31.95 21.89 10.66
CA PHE A 615 32.11 21.34 12.00
C PHE A 615 33.59 21.19 12.36
N LEU A 616 34.38 20.55 11.49
CA LEU A 616 35.81 20.33 11.72
C LEU A 616 36.60 21.65 11.80
N ILE A 617 36.29 22.62 10.94
CA ILE A 617 36.93 23.95 10.97
C ILE A 617 36.64 24.66 12.29
N ILE A 618 35.37 24.70 12.72
CA ILE A 618 34.97 25.37 13.97
C ILE A 618 35.61 24.66 15.17
N LEU A 619 35.62 23.32 15.17
CA LEU A 619 36.26 22.53 16.22
C LEU A 619 37.76 22.86 16.32
N CYS A 620 38.50 22.79 15.21
CA CYS A 620 39.93 23.10 15.15
C CYS A 620 40.23 24.55 15.56
N ALA A 621 39.42 25.51 15.09
CA ALA A 621 39.58 26.92 15.45
C ALA A 621 39.36 27.15 16.95
N SER A 622 38.44 26.41 17.57
CA SER A 622 38.16 26.51 18.99
C SER A 622 39.23 25.90 19.88
N THR A 623 39.96 24.87 19.40
CA THR A 623 41.06 24.21 20.14
C THR A 623 42.42 24.92 20.07
N LEU A 624 42.58 25.89 19.16
CA LEU A 624 43.79 26.71 19.00
C LEU A 624 43.78 27.98 19.87
N LEU A 625 42.65 28.28 20.52
CA LEU A 625 42.42 29.35 21.50
C LEU A 625 42.33 28.75 22.90
#